data_AF-A0A1E4SJH5-F1
#
_entry.id   AF-A0A1E4SJH5-F1
#
_cell.length_a   1.000
_cell.length_b   1.000
_cell.length_c   1.000
_cell.angle_alpha   90.00
_cell.angle_beta   90.00
_cell.angle_gamma   90.00
#
_symmetry.space_group_name_H-M   'P 1'
#
loop_
_entity.id
_entity.type
_entity.pdbx_description
1 polymer ?
#
loop_
_entity_poly.entity_id
_entity_poly.type
_entity_poly.pdbx_seq_one_letter_code
_entity_poly.pdbx_strand_id
1 'polypeptide(L)'
;MLDLHPYTILLLVFIVLLFKHAINEVGKNNIQDWAWGYYIKFGSRIGLSQFAEYNQKKTELNKVNREKRSISAQDQYAKWTKLNRQADKLTAEIKSLDEHISQNKAGINRVVGLVTMVLTTLPIWGFRVLFRKSVLFYFPTGVLPYYLEWFLALPFIKTGGVGLTIWMFTVNSVLSSLALLVSFPFEKPVSKPVKQTRESKDTKTDTKAEIKADTKADTKATN
;
A
#
# COMPACT_ATOMS: atom_id res chain seq x y z
N MET A 1 -9.95 -35.70 -16.14
CA MET A 1 -9.49 -35.09 -14.87
C MET A 1 -7.99 -35.02 -14.97
N LEU A 2 -7.34 -33.94 -14.55
CA LEU A 2 -5.88 -33.86 -14.60
C LEU A 2 -5.31 -34.93 -13.65
N ASP A 3 -4.77 -36.03 -14.20
CA ASP A 3 -4.11 -37.11 -13.45
C ASP A 3 -2.74 -36.64 -12.95
N LEU A 4 -2.73 -35.59 -12.14
CA LEU A 4 -1.53 -35.09 -11.49
C LEU A 4 -1.27 -35.93 -10.23
N HIS A 5 -0.02 -36.40 -10.10
CA HIS A 5 0.43 -37.09 -8.91
C HIS A 5 0.24 -36.20 -7.65
N PRO A 6 -0.15 -36.76 -6.49
CA PRO A 6 -0.36 -35.99 -5.25
C PRO A 6 0.80 -35.04 -4.88
N TYR A 7 2.04 -35.44 -5.15
CA TYR A 7 3.24 -34.63 -4.92
C TYR A 7 3.31 -33.37 -5.78
N THR A 8 2.89 -33.45 -7.05
CA THR A 8 2.89 -32.30 -7.95
C THR A 8 1.89 -31.25 -7.50
N ILE A 9 0.72 -31.68 -7.01
CA ILE A 9 -0.30 -30.79 -6.43
C ILE A 9 0.26 -30.09 -5.19
N LEU A 10 0.94 -30.85 -4.33
CA LEU A 10 1.52 -30.33 -3.09
C LEU A 10 2.59 -29.26 -3.36
N LEU A 11 3.51 -29.55 -4.28
CA LEU A 11 4.57 -28.62 -4.69
C LEU A 11 3.97 -27.37 -5.32
N LEU A 12 2.97 -27.53 -6.19
CA LEU A 12 2.35 -26.40 -6.87
C LEU A 12 1.59 -25.50 -5.89
N VAL A 13 0.85 -26.07 -4.95
CA VAL A 13 0.18 -25.31 -3.87
C VAL A 13 1.20 -24.59 -2.99
N PHE A 14 2.32 -25.25 -2.67
CA PHE A 14 3.40 -24.63 -1.92
C PHE A 14 3.98 -23.41 -2.66
N ILE A 15 4.30 -23.54 -3.96
CA ILE A 15 4.84 -22.43 -4.78
C ILE A 15 3.85 -21.26 -4.81
N VAL A 16 2.56 -21.52 -4.99
CA VAL A 16 1.54 -20.48 -5.04
C VAL A 16 1.41 -19.75 -3.69
N LEU A 17 1.46 -20.48 -2.58
CA LEU A 17 1.44 -19.88 -1.24
C LEU A 17 2.71 -19.08 -0.95
N LEU A 18 3.88 -19.58 -1.37
CA LEU A 18 5.15 -18.87 -1.28
C LEU A 18 5.09 -17.56 -2.07
N PHE A 19 4.60 -17.60 -3.31
CA PHE A 19 4.44 -16.41 -4.14
C PHE A 19 3.47 -15.39 -3.52
N LYS A 20 2.33 -15.85 -2.99
CA LYS A 20 1.38 -15.00 -2.26
C LYS A 20 2.03 -14.37 -1.03
N HIS A 21 2.85 -15.11 -0.29
CA HIS A 21 3.56 -14.59 0.86
C HIS A 21 4.63 -13.56 0.46
N ALA A 22 5.41 -13.84 -0.58
CA ALA A 22 6.38 -12.88 -1.14
C ALA A 22 5.72 -11.57 -1.57
N ILE A 23 4.56 -11.61 -2.23
CA ILE A 23 3.78 -10.40 -2.58
C ILE A 23 3.35 -9.63 -1.32
N ASN A 24 2.90 -10.34 -0.28
CA ASN A 24 2.50 -9.71 0.97
C ASN A 24 3.68 -9.02 1.68
N GLU A 25 4.86 -9.63 1.69
CA GLU A 25 6.07 -9.06 2.30
C GLU A 25 6.55 -7.79 1.58
N VAL A 26 6.45 -7.73 0.24
CA VAL A 26 6.76 -6.51 -0.51
C VAL A 26 5.84 -5.35 -0.10
N GLY A 27 4.60 -5.66 0.26
CA GLY A 27 3.61 -4.70 0.73
C GLY A 27 2.88 -3.96 -0.40
N LYS A 28 1.61 -3.65 -0.13
CA LYS A 28 0.71 -3.02 -1.12
C LYS A 28 1.22 -1.66 -1.62
N ASN A 29 1.80 -0.85 -0.73
CA ASN A 29 2.27 0.49 -1.07
C ASN A 29 3.45 0.45 -2.04
N ASN A 30 4.42 -0.44 -1.80
CA ASN A 30 5.59 -0.58 -2.66
C ASN A 30 5.20 -1.02 -4.07
N ILE A 31 4.29 -1.99 -4.18
CA ILE A 31 3.76 -2.45 -5.48
C ILE A 31 3.05 -1.30 -6.21
N GLN A 32 2.26 -0.50 -5.50
CA GLN A 32 1.57 0.65 -6.07
C GLN A 32 2.55 1.74 -6.53
N ASP A 33 3.58 2.06 -5.75
CA ASP A 33 4.57 3.07 -6.13
C ASP A 33 5.46 2.60 -7.29
N TRP A 34 5.82 1.31 -7.35
CA TRP A 34 6.52 0.75 -8.51
C TRP A 34 5.64 0.74 -9.76
N ALA A 35 4.38 0.36 -9.64
CA ALA A 35 3.44 0.40 -10.74
C ALA A 35 3.24 1.84 -11.25
N TRP A 36 3.18 2.82 -10.34
CA TRP A 36 3.14 4.24 -10.68
C TRP A 36 4.40 4.70 -11.41
N GLY A 37 5.59 4.34 -10.90
CA GLY A 37 6.86 4.67 -11.55
C GLY A 37 6.96 4.04 -12.94
N TYR A 38 6.51 2.79 -13.10
CA TYR A 38 6.44 2.12 -14.39
C TYR A 38 5.45 2.82 -15.33
N TYR A 39 4.27 3.21 -14.84
CA TYR A 39 3.27 3.95 -15.60
C TYR A 39 3.83 5.27 -16.14
N ILE A 40 4.53 6.07 -15.34
CA ILE A 40 5.16 7.33 -15.80
C ILE A 40 6.23 7.04 -16.85
N LYS A 41 7.12 6.06 -16.59
CA LYS A 41 8.23 5.74 -17.49
C LYS A 41 7.74 5.20 -18.83
N PHE A 42 6.73 4.34 -18.80
CA PHE A 42 6.14 3.73 -19.98
C PHE A 42 5.23 4.70 -20.73
N GLY A 43 4.42 5.48 -20.01
CA GLY A 43 3.57 6.53 -20.56
C GLY A 43 4.38 7.62 -21.28
N SER A 44 5.54 7.99 -20.72
CA SER A 44 6.48 8.89 -21.38
C SER A 44 7.16 8.28 -22.62
N ARG A 45 7.27 6.95 -22.73
CA ARG A 45 7.87 6.28 -23.92
C ARG A 45 6.87 6.08 -25.04
N ILE A 46 5.61 5.79 -24.70
CA ILE A 46 4.52 5.63 -25.68
C ILE A 46 4.10 6.97 -26.26
N GLY A 47 4.35 8.08 -25.55
CA GLY A 47 3.96 9.41 -26.00
C GLY A 47 2.46 9.65 -25.81
N LEU A 48 1.90 9.21 -24.68
CA LEU A 48 0.56 9.65 -24.27
C LEU A 48 0.48 11.18 -24.30
N SER A 49 -0.63 11.74 -24.80
CA SER A 49 -0.79 13.19 -25.02
C SER A 49 -0.38 14.05 -23.82
N GLN A 50 -0.82 13.68 -22.61
CA GLN A 50 -0.50 14.39 -21.36
C GLN A 50 1.02 14.42 -21.07
N PHE A 51 1.73 13.30 -21.29
CA PHE A 51 3.18 13.22 -21.07
C PHE A 51 3.97 13.89 -22.20
N ALA A 52 3.44 13.87 -23.43
CA ALA A 52 4.02 14.58 -24.56
C ALA A 52 3.94 16.10 -24.36
N GLU A 53 2.78 16.62 -23.97
CA GLU A 53 2.59 18.04 -23.64
C GLU A 53 3.49 18.48 -22.47
N TYR A 54 3.55 17.67 -21.40
CA TYR A 54 4.44 17.92 -20.26
C TYR A 54 5.91 18.02 -20.69
N ASN A 55 6.39 17.08 -21.52
CA ASN A 55 7.75 17.10 -22.03
C ASN A 55 8.01 18.29 -22.96
N GLN A 56 7.07 18.63 -23.84
CA GLN A 56 7.17 19.81 -24.70
C GLN A 56 7.31 21.10 -23.87
N LYS A 57 6.42 21.32 -22.89
CA LYS A 57 6.48 22.48 -21.98
C LYS A 57 7.80 22.56 -21.21
N LYS A 58 8.35 21.42 -20.76
CA LYS A 58 9.67 21.38 -20.13
C LYS A 58 10.79 21.77 -21.09
N THR A 59 10.74 21.33 -22.34
CA THR A 59 11.72 21.78 -23.34
C THR A 59 11.62 23.27 -23.62
N GLU A 60 10.41 23.83 -23.69
CA GLU A 60 10.18 25.27 -23.84
C GLU A 60 10.72 26.06 -22.65
N LEU A 61 10.42 25.62 -21.42
CA LEU A 61 10.95 26.24 -20.20
C LEU A 61 12.49 26.21 -20.18
N ASN A 62 13.10 25.09 -20.59
CA ASN A 62 14.56 24.99 -20.67
C ASN A 62 15.15 25.95 -21.71
N LYS A 63 14.49 26.15 -22.86
CA LYS A 63 14.89 27.14 -23.88
C LYS A 63 14.80 28.56 -23.32
N VAL A 64 13.66 28.92 -22.72
CA VAL A 64 13.44 30.24 -22.10
C VAL A 64 14.44 30.51 -20.98
N ASN A 65 14.73 29.52 -20.13
CA ASN A 65 15.74 29.63 -19.08
C ASN A 65 17.15 29.79 -19.64
N ARG A 66 17.47 29.16 -20.78
CA ARG A 66 18.75 29.36 -21.46
C ARG A 66 18.88 30.79 -21.97
N GLU A 67 17.84 31.31 -22.60
CA GLU A 67 17.80 32.70 -23.10
C GLU A 67 17.88 33.71 -21.95
N LYS A 68 17.13 33.49 -20.87
CA LYS A 68 17.17 34.34 -19.67
C LYS A 68 18.56 34.39 -19.04
N ARG A 69 19.32 33.29 -19.08
CA ARG A 69 20.70 33.23 -18.57
C ARG A 69 21.72 33.91 -19.49
N SER A 70 21.41 34.07 -20.77
CA SER A 70 22.30 34.75 -21.75
C SER A 70 22.18 36.28 -21.75
N ILE A 71 21.30 36.86 -20.92
CA ILE A 71 21.07 38.31 -20.87
C ILE A 71 21.40 38.89 -19.50
N SER A 72 21.97 40.11 -19.47
CA SER A 72 22.18 40.88 -18.24
C SER A 72 20.85 41.42 -17.73
N ALA A 73 20.51 41.14 -16.47
CA ALA A 73 19.24 41.56 -15.86
C ALA A 73 19.17 43.08 -15.63
N GLN A 74 20.31 43.75 -15.47
CA GLN A 74 20.39 45.20 -15.24
C GLN A 74 20.32 45.97 -16.58
N ASP A 75 21.13 45.58 -17.56
CA ASP A 75 21.21 46.32 -18.84
C ASP A 75 20.00 46.06 -19.75
N GLN A 76 19.45 44.84 -19.69
CA GLN A 76 18.33 44.42 -20.54
C GLN A 76 17.07 44.14 -19.72
N TYR A 77 16.80 44.96 -18.70
CA TYR A 77 15.70 44.75 -17.74
C TYR A 77 14.34 44.48 -18.39
N ALA A 78 13.97 45.21 -19.45
CA ALA A 78 12.71 45.00 -20.16
C ALA A 78 12.61 43.59 -20.80
N LYS A 79 13.68 43.16 -21.47
CA LYS A 79 13.76 41.82 -22.08
C LYS A 79 13.81 40.73 -21.01
N TRP A 80 14.56 40.96 -19.95
CA TRP A 80 14.65 40.06 -18.80
C TRP A 80 13.30 39.87 -18.12
N THR A 81 12.56 40.95 -17.88
CA THR A 81 11.23 40.91 -17.26
C THR A 81 10.24 40.12 -18.11
N LYS A 82 10.28 40.29 -19.44
CA LYS A 82 9.43 39.54 -20.37
C LYS A 82 9.73 38.04 -20.34
N LEU A 83 11.01 37.66 -20.42
CA LEU A 83 11.46 36.27 -20.31
C LEU A 83 11.13 35.66 -18.94
N ASN A 84 11.24 36.44 -17.86
CA ASN A 84 10.90 35.96 -16.52
C ASN A 84 9.40 35.64 -16.41
N ARG A 85 8.52 36.57 -16.85
CA ARG A 85 7.07 36.31 -16.87
C ARG A 85 6.70 35.11 -17.73
N GLN A 86 7.40 34.90 -18.85
CA GLN A 86 7.19 33.72 -19.69
C GLN A 86 7.62 32.42 -18.97
N ALA A 87 8.76 32.44 -18.28
CA ALA A 87 9.22 31.31 -17.46
C ALA A 87 8.25 31.01 -16.30
N ASP A 88 7.73 32.04 -15.65
CA ASP A 88 6.74 31.91 -14.56
C ASP A 88 5.45 31.28 -15.09
N LYS A 89 4.95 31.73 -16.26
CA LYS A 89 3.78 31.15 -16.93
C LYS A 89 3.99 29.68 -17.28
N LEU A 90 5.12 29.34 -17.92
CA LEU A 90 5.44 27.95 -18.27
C LEU A 90 5.58 27.06 -17.04
N THR A 91 6.16 27.59 -15.95
CA THR A 91 6.28 26.86 -14.68
C THR A 91 4.91 26.57 -14.06
N ALA A 92 4.00 27.54 -14.11
CA ALA A 92 2.62 27.35 -13.64
C ALA A 92 1.88 26.29 -14.48
N GLU A 93 2.01 26.32 -15.81
CA GLU A 93 1.43 25.30 -16.71
C GLU A 93 2.03 23.90 -16.47
N ILE A 94 3.34 23.78 -16.26
CA ILE A 94 3.97 22.49 -15.93
C ILE A 94 3.43 21.95 -14.61
N LYS A 95 3.25 22.82 -13.61
CA LYS A 95 2.73 22.42 -12.30
C LYS A 95 1.27 21.94 -12.39
N SER A 96 0.43 22.59 -13.18
CA SER A 96 -0.95 22.12 -13.37
C SER A 96 -0.99 20.77 -14.09
N LEU A 97 -0.17 20.57 -15.13
CA LEU A 97 -0.06 19.27 -15.82
C LEU A 97 0.43 18.16 -14.88
N ASP A 98 1.42 18.45 -14.02
CA ASP A 98 1.91 17.50 -13.02
C ASP A 98 0.82 17.12 -12.02
N GLU A 99 0.00 18.07 -11.59
CA GLU A 99 -1.15 17.83 -10.71
C GLU A 99 -2.22 16.97 -11.39
N HIS A 100 -2.53 17.22 -12.67
CA HIS A 100 -3.44 16.37 -13.45
C HIS A 100 -2.93 14.94 -13.59
N ILE A 101 -1.63 14.75 -13.84
CA ILE A 101 -1.02 13.42 -13.88
C ILE A 101 -1.11 12.76 -12.50
N SER A 102 -0.79 13.50 -11.44
CA SER A 102 -0.84 13.01 -10.05
C SER A 102 -2.25 12.60 -9.61
N GLN A 103 -3.30 13.28 -10.07
CA GLN A 103 -4.70 12.91 -9.83
C GLN A 103 -5.02 11.48 -10.33
N ASN A 104 -4.36 11.03 -11.40
CA ASN A 104 -4.53 9.67 -11.92
C ASN A 104 -3.88 8.59 -11.03
N LYS A 105 -2.95 8.97 -10.13
CA LYS A 105 -2.26 8.03 -9.24
C LYS A 105 -3.24 7.22 -8.39
N ALA A 106 -4.28 7.87 -7.86
CA ALA A 106 -5.27 7.18 -7.03
C ALA A 106 -6.07 6.13 -7.83
N GLY A 107 -6.42 6.43 -9.09
CA GLY A 107 -7.09 5.49 -9.98
C GLY A 107 -6.22 4.27 -10.29
N ILE A 108 -4.96 4.51 -10.66
CA ILE A 108 -3.98 3.44 -10.91
C ILE A 108 -3.76 2.60 -9.66
N ASN A 109 -3.60 3.23 -8.50
CA ASN A 109 -3.41 2.51 -7.23
C ASN A 109 -4.60 1.60 -6.90
N ARG A 110 -5.83 2.03 -7.20
CA ARG A 110 -7.04 1.18 -7.04
C ARG A 110 -6.99 -0.01 -7.98
N VAL A 111 -6.74 0.22 -9.27
CA VAL A 111 -6.67 -0.86 -10.28
C VAL A 111 -5.57 -1.86 -9.92
N VAL A 112 -4.37 -1.38 -9.62
CA VAL A 112 -3.24 -2.23 -9.20
C VAL A 112 -3.61 -3.00 -7.93
N GLY A 113 -4.23 -2.35 -6.94
CA GLY A 113 -4.68 -3.02 -5.73
C GLY A 113 -5.68 -4.14 -5.99
N LEU A 114 -6.65 -3.92 -6.90
CA LEU A 114 -7.60 -4.95 -7.32
C LEU A 114 -6.91 -6.08 -8.07
N VAL A 115 -6.02 -5.77 -9.01
CA VAL A 115 -5.25 -6.77 -9.76
C VAL A 115 -4.40 -7.61 -8.81
N THR A 116 -3.70 -6.99 -7.86
CA THR A 116 -2.92 -7.71 -6.84
C THR A 116 -3.81 -8.61 -6.00
N MET A 117 -4.95 -8.10 -5.51
CA MET A 117 -5.90 -8.90 -4.74
C MET A 117 -6.40 -10.11 -5.53
N VAL A 118 -6.78 -9.89 -6.79
CA VAL A 118 -7.26 -10.94 -7.69
C VAL A 118 -6.14 -11.95 -7.92
N LEU A 119 -4.93 -11.50 -8.23
CA LEU A 119 -3.76 -12.35 -8.46
C LEU A 119 -3.38 -13.18 -7.23
N THR A 120 -3.54 -12.66 -6.02
CA THR A 120 -3.25 -13.42 -4.79
C THR A 120 -4.40 -14.34 -4.37
N THR A 121 -5.65 -13.95 -4.64
CA THR A 121 -6.83 -14.63 -4.08
C THR A 121 -7.41 -15.68 -5.02
N LEU A 122 -7.46 -15.40 -6.33
CA LEU A 122 -8.01 -16.32 -7.33
C LEU A 122 -7.31 -17.68 -7.34
N PRO A 123 -5.96 -17.76 -7.32
CA PRO A 123 -5.29 -19.05 -7.37
C PRO A 123 -5.67 -19.92 -6.18
N ILE A 124 -5.70 -19.35 -4.97
CA ILE A 124 -6.05 -20.07 -3.73
C ILE A 124 -7.47 -20.65 -3.82
N TRP A 125 -8.43 -19.84 -4.28
CA TRP A 125 -9.79 -20.30 -4.50
C TRP A 125 -9.88 -21.38 -5.58
N GLY A 126 -9.16 -21.20 -6.69
CA GLY A 126 -9.04 -22.20 -7.75
C GLY A 126 -8.55 -23.54 -7.24
N PHE A 127 -7.45 -23.57 -6.48
CA PHE A 127 -6.93 -24.79 -5.87
C PHE A 127 -7.93 -25.44 -4.91
N ARG A 128 -8.62 -24.63 -4.10
CA ARG A 128 -9.62 -25.13 -3.16
C ARG A 128 -10.80 -25.79 -3.86
N VAL A 129 -11.23 -25.29 -5.02
CA VAL A 129 -12.37 -25.85 -5.78
C VAL A 129 -11.98 -27.07 -6.61
N LEU A 130 -10.83 -27.00 -7.30
CA LEU A 130 -10.37 -28.04 -8.22
C LEU A 130 -9.91 -29.29 -7.48
N PHE A 131 -9.16 -29.13 -6.39
CA PHE A 131 -8.55 -30.24 -5.65
C PHE A 131 -9.29 -30.55 -4.35
N ARG A 132 -10.58 -30.18 -4.26
CA ARG A 132 -11.40 -30.37 -3.06
C ARG A 132 -11.51 -31.82 -2.58
N LYS A 133 -11.38 -32.80 -3.49
CA LYS A 133 -11.49 -34.24 -3.21
C LYS A 133 -10.13 -34.95 -3.16
N SER A 134 -9.02 -34.22 -3.32
CA SER A 134 -7.68 -34.81 -3.38
C SER A 134 -7.14 -35.03 -1.96
N VAL A 135 -6.82 -36.28 -1.63
CA VAL A 135 -6.08 -36.63 -0.41
C VAL A 135 -4.60 -36.57 -0.72
N LEU A 136 -3.83 -35.80 0.07
CA LEU A 136 -2.40 -35.58 -0.19
C LEU A 136 -1.55 -36.72 0.38
N PHE A 137 -1.83 -37.09 1.63
CA PHE A 137 -1.13 -38.14 2.35
C PHE A 137 -2.13 -39.03 3.07
N TYR A 138 -1.91 -40.33 3.01
CA TYR A 138 -2.62 -41.32 3.81
C TYR A 138 -1.73 -41.75 4.97
N PHE A 139 -2.33 -41.95 6.14
CA PHE A 139 -1.65 -42.47 7.32
C PHE A 139 -2.20 -43.88 7.63
N PRO A 140 -1.35 -44.79 8.15
CA PRO A 140 -1.84 -46.07 8.62
C PRO A 140 -2.85 -45.88 9.76
N THR A 141 -3.94 -46.62 9.70
CA THR A 141 -5.07 -46.52 10.65
C THR A 141 -4.61 -46.83 12.07
N GLY A 142 -4.90 -45.94 13.02
CA GLY A 142 -4.63 -46.14 14.45
C GLY A 142 -3.33 -45.51 14.97
N VAL A 143 -2.57 -44.77 14.14
CA VAL A 143 -1.39 -44.02 14.61
C VAL A 143 -1.77 -42.70 15.29
N LEU A 144 -2.88 -42.09 14.89
CA LEU A 144 -3.34 -40.81 15.43
C LEU A 144 -4.65 -40.98 16.21
N PRO A 145 -4.87 -40.18 17.28
CA PRO A 145 -6.16 -40.14 17.96
C PRO A 145 -7.28 -39.75 16.99
N TYR A 146 -8.47 -40.32 17.17
CA TYR A 146 -9.64 -40.08 16.32
C TYR A 146 -9.94 -38.58 16.09
N TYR A 147 -9.78 -37.75 17.13
CA TYR A 147 -9.99 -36.30 17.04
C TYR A 147 -9.02 -35.62 16.06
N LEU A 148 -7.77 -36.06 16.01
CA LEU A 148 -6.76 -35.54 15.07
C LEU A 148 -7.05 -36.03 13.64
N GLU A 149 -7.39 -37.31 13.48
CA GLU A 149 -7.77 -37.84 12.17
C GLU A 149 -8.98 -37.11 11.58
N TRP A 150 -9.95 -36.76 12.43
CA TRP A 150 -11.09 -35.94 12.04
C TRP A 150 -10.69 -34.51 11.64
N PHE A 151 -9.84 -33.85 12.43
CA PHE A 151 -9.39 -32.48 12.14
C PHE A 151 -8.56 -32.41 10.85
N LEU A 152 -7.66 -33.37 10.62
CA LEU A 152 -6.86 -33.48 9.39
C LEU A 152 -7.74 -33.78 8.16
N ALA A 153 -8.91 -34.40 8.35
CA ALA A 153 -9.85 -34.74 7.30
C ALA A 153 -10.83 -33.61 6.91
N LEU A 154 -10.91 -32.53 7.70
CA LEU A 154 -11.80 -31.41 7.39
C LEU A 154 -11.41 -30.74 6.05
N PRO A 155 -12.38 -30.26 5.22
CA PRO A 155 -13.85 -30.40 5.29
C PRO A 155 -14.47 -31.40 4.29
N PHE A 156 -13.69 -32.07 3.43
CA PHE A 156 -14.24 -32.81 2.26
C PHE A 156 -13.78 -34.26 2.10
N ILE A 157 -12.86 -34.75 2.94
CA ILE A 157 -12.32 -36.12 2.78
C ILE A 157 -12.81 -37.05 3.88
N LYS A 158 -12.86 -38.35 3.57
CA LYS A 158 -13.10 -39.40 4.57
C LYS A 158 -11.85 -39.51 5.46
N THR A 159 -12.06 -39.84 6.73
CA THR A 159 -10.99 -40.00 7.74
C THR A 159 -9.90 -40.96 7.26
N GLY A 160 -8.62 -40.66 7.59
CA GLY A 160 -7.47 -41.49 7.17
C GLY A 160 -6.45 -40.78 6.26
N GLY A 161 -6.60 -39.47 6.02
CA GLY A 161 -5.64 -38.70 5.24
C GLY A 161 -5.67 -37.20 5.51
N VAL A 162 -4.70 -36.47 4.96
CA VAL A 162 -4.57 -35.01 5.09
C VAL A 162 -5.29 -34.31 3.94
N GLY A 163 -6.24 -33.45 4.33
CA GLY A 163 -6.96 -32.58 3.41
C GLY A 163 -6.10 -31.43 2.88
N LEU A 164 -6.42 -30.95 1.69
CA LEU A 164 -5.72 -29.82 1.09
C LEU A 164 -5.82 -28.53 1.92
N THR A 165 -6.96 -28.31 2.59
CA THR A 165 -7.18 -27.06 3.35
C THR A 165 -6.31 -26.99 4.60
N ILE A 166 -6.17 -28.10 5.34
CA ILE A 166 -5.29 -28.16 6.49
C ILE A 166 -3.83 -28.04 6.06
N TRP A 167 -3.45 -28.65 4.92
CA TRP A 167 -2.12 -28.47 4.35
C TRP A 167 -1.83 -26.99 4.01
N MET A 168 -2.75 -26.31 3.32
CA MET A 168 -2.61 -24.88 3.01
C MET A 168 -2.53 -24.01 4.28
N PHE A 169 -3.28 -24.36 5.32
CA PHE A 169 -3.22 -23.66 6.61
C PHE A 169 -1.85 -23.82 7.26
N THR A 170 -1.34 -25.05 7.36
CA THR A 170 -0.01 -25.35 7.90
C THR A 170 1.08 -24.61 7.13
N VAL A 171 1.08 -24.67 5.80
CA VAL A 171 2.06 -23.96 4.97
C VAL A 171 2.00 -22.45 5.19
N ASN A 172 0.80 -21.84 5.25
CA ASN A 172 0.69 -20.41 5.56
C ASN A 172 1.27 -20.08 6.94
N SER A 173 1.01 -20.91 7.96
CA SER A 173 1.52 -20.70 9.32
C SER A 173 3.04 -20.77 9.37
N VAL A 174 3.63 -21.77 8.72
CA VAL A 174 5.09 -21.95 8.64
C VAL A 174 5.73 -20.78 7.90
N LEU A 175 5.19 -20.39 6.74
CA LEU A 175 5.69 -19.24 5.98
C LEU A 175 5.62 -17.94 6.80
N SER A 176 4.50 -17.68 7.46
CA SER A 176 4.33 -16.48 8.29
C SER A 176 5.31 -16.45 9.47
N SER A 177 5.55 -17.61 10.08
CA SER A 177 6.54 -17.73 11.18
C SER A 177 7.96 -17.49 10.66
N LEU A 178 8.27 -18.00 9.47
CA LEU A 178 9.56 -17.80 8.82
C LEU A 178 9.79 -16.35 8.44
N ALA A 179 8.79 -15.65 7.90
CA ALA A 179 8.90 -14.23 7.61
C ALA A 179 9.11 -13.41 8.87
N LEU A 180 8.39 -13.70 9.96
CA LEU A 180 8.63 -13.03 11.24
C LEU A 180 10.09 -13.24 11.69
N LEU A 181 10.58 -14.48 11.62
CA LEU A 181 11.96 -14.80 12.00
C LEU A 181 13.00 -14.04 11.16
N VAL A 182 12.74 -13.90 9.86
CA VAL A 182 13.60 -13.15 8.92
C VAL A 182 13.50 -11.65 9.13
N SER A 183 12.32 -11.12 9.45
CA SER A 183 12.07 -9.69 9.64
C SER A 183 12.52 -9.20 11.02
N PHE A 184 12.49 -10.06 12.04
CA PHE A 184 12.92 -9.77 13.41
C PHE A 184 14.30 -9.07 13.52
N PRO A 185 15.36 -9.49 12.81
CA PRO A 185 16.64 -8.78 12.84
C PRO A 185 16.64 -7.41 12.13
N PHE A 186 15.65 -7.12 11.28
CA PHE A 186 15.54 -5.86 10.54
C PHE A 186 14.50 -4.90 11.12
N GLU A 187 13.67 -5.37 12.05
CA GLU A 187 12.62 -4.58 12.67
C GLU A 187 13.22 -3.62 13.69
N LYS A 188 13.04 -2.31 13.44
CA LYS A 188 13.52 -1.26 14.34
C LYS A 188 12.89 -1.49 15.73
N PRO A 189 13.65 -1.39 16.84
CA PRO A 189 13.11 -1.65 18.16
C PRO A 189 11.91 -0.74 18.40
N VAL A 190 10.74 -1.36 18.62
CA VAL A 190 9.48 -0.67 18.90
C VAL A 190 9.73 0.30 20.06
N SER A 191 9.51 1.59 19.81
CA SER A 191 9.58 2.60 20.86
C SER A 191 8.54 2.24 21.92
N LYS A 192 9.01 2.03 23.15
CA LYS A 192 8.17 1.67 24.31
C LYS A 192 6.97 2.64 24.36
N PRO A 193 5.74 2.15 24.58
CA PRO A 193 4.58 3.03 24.65
C PRO A 193 4.81 4.06 25.75
N VAL A 194 4.96 5.33 25.36
CA VAL A 194 4.95 6.45 26.29
C VAL A 194 3.58 6.43 26.95
N LYS A 195 3.56 6.18 28.26
CA LYS A 195 2.37 6.29 29.11
C LYS A 195 1.77 7.67 28.85
N GLN A 196 0.55 7.73 28.32
CA GLN A 196 -0.19 8.98 28.21
C GLN A 196 -0.35 9.55 29.63
N THR A 197 0.49 10.50 30.00
CA THR A 197 0.22 11.39 31.12
C THR A 197 -1.11 12.04 30.79
N ARG A 198 -2.14 11.74 31.60
CA ARG A 198 -3.45 12.39 31.52
C ARG A 198 -3.28 13.87 31.87
N GLU A 199 -2.88 14.67 30.91
CA GLU A 199 -2.94 16.11 31.00
C GLU A 199 -4.33 16.55 30.54
N SER A 200 -5.29 16.53 31.46
CA SER A 200 -6.49 17.38 31.42
C SER A 200 -7.33 17.17 32.68
N LYS A 201 -7.07 18.00 33.70
CA LYS A 201 -8.07 18.62 34.59
C LYS A 201 -7.33 19.41 35.67
N ASP A 202 -6.77 20.57 35.31
CA ASP A 202 -6.51 21.66 36.27
C ASP A 202 -6.31 23.03 35.60
N THR A 203 -6.95 23.26 34.45
CA THR A 203 -6.98 24.59 33.80
C THR A 203 -8.41 25.02 33.46
N LYS A 204 -9.38 24.63 34.30
CA LYS A 204 -10.78 25.11 34.21
C LYS A 204 -11.33 25.62 35.53
N THR A 205 -10.48 25.88 36.52
CA THR A 205 -10.91 26.40 37.82
C THR A 205 -10.76 27.93 37.90
N ASP A 206 -9.82 28.55 37.16
CA ASP A 206 -9.56 29.99 37.31
C ASP A 206 -10.41 30.89 36.40
N THR A 207 -10.78 30.47 35.19
CA THR A 207 -11.61 31.31 34.29
C THR A 207 -13.09 31.37 34.70
N LYS A 208 -13.58 30.43 35.52
CA LYS A 208 -14.97 30.45 36.01
C LYS A 208 -15.13 31.27 37.31
N ALA A 209 -14.03 31.58 38.00
CA ALA A 209 -14.03 32.46 39.16
C ALA A 209 -14.08 33.94 38.74
N GLU A 210 -13.41 34.30 37.65
CA GLU A 210 -13.33 35.69 37.18
C GLU A 210 -14.66 36.18 36.56
N ILE A 211 -15.35 35.34 35.77
CA ILE A 211 -16.64 35.69 35.14
C ILE A 211 -17.78 35.81 36.16
N LYS A 212 -17.67 35.18 37.33
CA LYS A 212 -18.66 35.30 38.42
C LYS A 212 -18.45 36.51 39.32
N ALA A 213 -17.27 37.12 39.30
CA ALA A 213 -17.00 38.34 40.06
C ALA A 213 -17.57 39.58 39.36
N ASP A 214 -17.45 39.67 38.03
CA ASP A 214 -17.94 40.84 37.28
C ASP A 214 -19.46 40.92 37.17
N THR A 215 -20.19 39.81 37.04
CA THR A 215 -21.67 39.85 36.99
C THR A 215 -22.31 40.22 38.34
N LYS A 216 -21.57 40.17 39.46
CA LYS A 216 -22.09 40.51 40.79
C LYS A 216 -21.81 41.95 41.22
N ALA A 217 -20.93 42.67 40.52
CA ALA A 217 -20.67 44.09 40.77
C ALA A 217 -21.74 44.99 40.14
N ASP A 218 -22.30 44.60 38.99
CA ASP A 218 -23.21 45.47 38.23
C ASP A 218 -24.68 45.43 38.68
N THR A 219 -25.09 44.45 39.51
CA THR A 219 -26.46 44.37 40.06
C THR A 219 -26.62 45.06 41.42
N LYS A 220 -25.56 45.70 41.96
CA LYS A 220 -25.62 46.40 43.25
C LYS A 220 -25.52 47.93 43.13
N ALA A 221 -25.49 48.48 41.92
CA ALA A 221 -25.44 49.92 41.66
C ALA A 221 -26.77 50.52 41.17
N THR A 222 -27.84 49.74 41.09
CA THR A 222 -29.20 50.20 40.71
C THR A 222 -30.26 49.61 41.64
N ASN A 223 -30.19 50.01 42.91
CA ASN A 223 -31.34 50.17 43.81
C ASN A 223 -30.94 51.04 44.99
#